data_AF-A0AA94JMA5-F1
#
_entry.id   AF-A0AA94JMA5-F1
#
_cell.length_a   1.000
_cell.length_b   1.000
_cell.length_c   1.000
_cell.angle_alpha   90.00
_cell.angle_beta   90.00
_cell.angle_gamma   90.00
#
_symmetry.space_group_name_H-M   'P 1'
#
loop_
_entity.id
_entity.type
_entity.pdbx_description
1 polymer ?
#
loop_
_entity_poly.entity_id
_entity_poly.type
_entity_poly.pdbx_seq_one_letter_code
_entity_poly.pdbx_strand_id
1 'polypeptide(L)' 'MFQKRSGDDSTYEMSIDDWMYLMDEDTLINRTSMSKLGVEVGQVTLFFRRQAAGASQ' A
#
# COMPACT_ATOMS: atom_id res chain seq x y z
N MET A 1 0.23 -13.00 1.79
CA MET A 1 1.47 -13.15 2.57
C MET A 1 2.61 -12.52 1.78
N PHE A 2 3.22 -11.47 2.31
CA PHE A 2 4.34 -10.78 1.67
C PHE A 2 5.58 -10.92 2.56
N GLN A 3 6.75 -11.08 1.93
CA GLN A 3 8.02 -11.33 2.59
C GLN A 3 8.94 -10.11 2.43
N LYS A 4 9.25 -9.40 3.53
CA LYS A 4 10.24 -8.29 3.51
C LYS A 4 11.62 -8.86 3.81
N ARG A 5 12.58 -8.69 2.89
CA ARG A 5 14.01 -8.95 3.15
C ARG A 5 14.63 -7.76 3.88
N SER A 6 15.42 -8.02 4.93
CA SER A 6 16.36 -7.07 5.50
C SER A 6 17.77 -7.29 4.91
N GLY A 7 18.66 -6.29 5.02
CA GLY A 7 20.03 -6.30 4.46
C GLY A 7 20.98 -7.33 5.09
N ASP A 8 20.48 -8.06 6.08
CA ASP A 8 21.13 -9.06 6.92
C ASP A 8 20.54 -10.48 6.67
N ASP A 9 20.04 -10.71 5.45
CA ASP A 9 19.46 -11.95 4.92
C ASP A 9 18.26 -12.51 5.72
N SER A 10 17.77 -11.77 6.71
CA SER A 10 16.57 -12.08 7.46
C SER A 10 15.33 -11.76 6.63
N THR A 11 14.48 -12.77 6.45
CA THR A 11 13.18 -12.63 5.79
C THR A 11 12.08 -12.62 6.85
N TYR A 12 11.22 -11.61 6.80
CA TYR A 12 10.09 -11.49 7.72
C TYR A 12 8.78 -11.77 7.01
N GLU A 13 8.03 -12.72 7.55
CA GLU A 13 6.66 -13.02 7.12
C GLU A 13 5.69 -11.99 7.71
N MET A 14 4.88 -11.37 6.85
CA MET A 14 3.85 -10.42 7.24
C MET A 14 2.56 -10.69 6.45
N SER A 15 1.43 -10.47 7.13
CA SER A 15 0.11 -10.42 6.52
C SER A 15 -0.19 -8.98 6.13
N ILE A 16 -0.81 -8.82 4.96
CA ILE A 16 -1.15 -7.51 4.40
C ILE A 16 -2.59 -7.60 3.91
N ASP A 17 -3.39 -6.63 4.33
CA ASP A 17 -4.79 -6.48 3.93
C ASP A 17 -4.98 -5.09 3.30
N ASP A 18 -5.44 -5.08 2.04
CA ASP A 18 -5.56 -3.89 1.20
C ASP A 18 -7.00 -3.63 0.79
N TRP A 19 -7.45 -2.38 0.93
CA TRP A 19 -8.76 -1.92 0.48
C TRP A 19 -8.59 -0.81 -0.56
N MET A 20 -9.34 -0.91 -1.65
CA MET A 20 -9.37 0.08 -2.73
C MET A 20 -10.69 0.85 -2.68
N TYR A 21 -10.61 2.18 -2.70
CA TYR A 21 -11.75 3.08 -2.71
C TYR A 21 -11.65 4.01 -3.91
N LEU A 22 -12.68 4.04 -4.76
CA LEU A 22 -12.85 5.08 -5.76
C LEU A 22 -13.55 6.26 -5.10
N MET A 23 -12.81 7.34 -4.86
CA MET A 23 -13.33 8.54 -4.19
C MET A 23 -14.11 9.41 -5.17
N ASP A 24 -13.57 9.58 -6.38
CA ASP A 24 -14.19 10.25 -7.51
C ASP A 24 -13.66 9.65 -8.81
N GLU A 25 -14.08 10.17 -9.97
CA GLU A 25 -13.70 9.61 -11.27
C GLU A 25 -12.18 9.60 -11.51
N ASP A 26 -11.43 10.53 -10.91
CA ASP A 26 -9.99 10.72 -11.09
C ASP A 26 -9.15 10.25 -9.89
N THR A 27 -9.76 9.95 -8.75
CA THR A 27 -9.05 9.72 -7.48
C THR A 27 -9.32 8.34 -6.90
N LEU A 28 -8.24 7.55 -6.75
CA LEU A 28 -8.25 6.25 -6.06
C LEU A 28 -7.48 6.34 -4.76
N ILE A 29 -8.04 5.74 -3.71
CA ILE A 29 -7.39 5.60 -2.41
C ILE A 29 -7.14 4.12 -2.15
N ASN A 30 -5.91 3.77 -1.81
CA ASN A 30 -5.56 2.45 -1.32
C ASN A 30 -5.19 2.57 0.16
N ARG A 31 -5.89 1.81 1.01
CA ARG A 31 -5.56 1.69 2.44
C ARG A 31 -5.07 0.28 2.72
N THR A 32 -3.84 0.19 3.19
CA THR A 32 -3.13 -1.04 3.50
C THR A 32 -2.91 -1.14 5.00
N SER A 33 -3.24 -2.28 5.60
CA SER A 33 -2.79 -2.64 6.96
C SER A 33 -1.80 -3.80 6.89
N MET A 34 -0.80 -3.78 7.77
CA MET A 34 0.23 -4.81 7.85
C MET A 34 0.26 -5.39 9.26
N SER A 35 0.32 -6.72 9.37
CA SER A 35 0.41 -7.41 10.64
C SER A 35 1.48 -8.51 10.63
N LYS A 36 2.06 -8.76 11.81
CA LYS A 36 3.03 -9.82 12.06
C LYS A 36 2.63 -10.57 13.32
N LEU A 37 2.57 -11.91 13.24
CA LEU A 37 2.13 -12.77 14.34
C LEU A 37 0.75 -12.37 14.92
N GLY A 38 -0.16 -11.88 14.07
CA GLY A 38 -1.49 -11.43 14.46
C GLY A 38 -1.55 -10.03 15.10
N VAL A 39 -0.43 -9.33 15.20
CA VAL A 39 -0.36 -7.95 15.74
C VAL A 39 -0.16 -6.97 14.59
N GLU A 40 -0.97 -5.91 14.54
CA GLU A 40 -0.83 -4.84 13.56
C GLU A 40 0.45 -4.04 13.82
N VAL A 41 1.28 -3.88 12.79
CA VAL A 41 2.58 -3.21 12.87
C VAL A 41 2.63 -1.91 12.07
N GLY A 42 1.62 -1.62 11.25
CA GLY A 42 1.54 -0.35 10.54
C GLY A 42 0.42 -0.28 9.51
N GLN A 43 0.16 0.96 9.08
CA GLN A 43 -0.80 1.28 8.02
C GLN A 43 -0.15 2.20 6.99
N VAL A 44 -0.52 2.02 5.72
CA VAL A 44 -0.14 2.90 4.62
C VAL A 44 -1.42 3.34 3.92
N THR A 45 -1.50 4.62 3.57
CA THR A 45 -2.57 5.15 2.73
C THR A 45 -1.94 5.82 1.52
N LEU A 46 -2.29 5.37 0.33
CA LEU A 46 -1.84 5.92 -0.94
C LEU A 46 -3.01 6.62 -1.63
N PHE A 47 -2.74 7.80 -2.19
CA PHE A 47 -3.67 8.57 -3.00
C PHE A 47 -3.15 8.62 -4.43
N PHE A 48 -3.92 8.10 -5.37
CA PHE A 48 -3.63 8.18 -6.79
C PHE A 48 -4.60 9.16 -7.42
N ARG A 49 -4.07 10.13 -8.16
CA ARG A 49 -4.88 11.05 -8.95
C ARG A 49 -4.51 10.92 -10.41
N ARG A 50 -5.51 10.70 -11.26
CA ARG A 50 -5.34 10.72 -12.71
C ARG A 50 -4.90 12.12 -13.12
N GLN A 51 -3.72 12.21 -13.70
CA GLN A 51 -3.25 13.43 -14.35
C GLN A 51 -3.86 13.49 -15.75
N ALA A 52 -4.37 14.65 -16.16
CA ALA A 52 -4.83 14.84 -17.52
C ALA A 52 -3.67 14.56 -18.48
N ALA A 53 -3.90 13.71 -19.48
CA ALA A 53 -2.94 13.46 -20.55
C ALA A 53 -2.80 14.75 -21.38
N GLY A 54 -1.86 15.62 -21.01
CA GLY A 54 -1.65 16.89 -21.71
C GLY A 54 -0.98 18.01 -20.92
N ALA A 55 -0.67 17.86 -19.63
CA ALA A 55 0.24 18.78 -18.97
C ALA A 55 1.69 18.41 -19.32
N SER A 56 2.09 18.75 -20.54
CA SER A 56 3.50 18.82 -20.92
C SER A 56 4.20 19.74 -19.91
N GLN A 57 5.17 19.19 -19.18
CA GLN A 57 6.24 19.98 -18.56
C GLN A 57 7.23 20.38 -19.64
#